data_AF-A0A9E3USJ5-F1
#
_entry.id   AF-A0A9E3USJ5-F1
#
_cell.length_a   1.000
_cell.length_b   1.000
_cell.length_c   1.000
_cell.angle_alpha   90.00
_cell.angle_beta   90.00
_cell.angle_gamma   90.00
#
_symmetry.space_group_name_H-M   'P 1'
#
loop_
_entity.id
_entity.type
_entity.pdbx_description
1 polymer ?
#
loop_
_entity_poly.entity_id
_entity_poly.type
_entity_poly.pdbx_seq_one_letter_code
_entity_poly.pdbx_strand_id
1 'polypeptide(L)'
;MEYPPDKPILLKQLADDLGFHPSSVRKAIVRRGLVPFRLSDEPNKPLYLKGSDAEAFKKQIESERDNTFHPHPGRLAGRVSGVYFIEVPSYDGAVRIKIGWSENFTERYATYRTIVPDLRIKGFWPTSDAWSERAALKCAEHIGRRLHHELFEFADSQKALESISELFAKLGMQNKVFDIVIRNDTEQTAET
;
A
#
# COMPACT_ATOMS: atom_id res chain seq x y z
N MET A 1 1.68 22.73 -2.92
CA MET A 1 2.28 23.27 -4.16
C MET A 1 2.10 22.22 -5.24
N GLU A 2 1.35 22.57 -6.29
CA GLU A 2 1.15 21.73 -7.48
C GLU A 2 2.28 22.02 -8.49
N TYR A 3 2.76 20.99 -9.18
CA TYR A 3 3.77 21.17 -10.22
C TYR A 3 3.13 21.54 -11.58
N PRO A 4 3.67 22.54 -12.31
CA PRO A 4 3.17 22.86 -13.64
C PRO A 4 3.41 21.69 -14.60
N PRO A 5 2.43 21.24 -15.40
CA PRO A 5 2.46 19.96 -16.11
C PRO A 5 3.65 19.80 -17.07
N ASP A 6 3.98 20.86 -17.80
CA ASP A 6 5.04 20.83 -18.81
C ASP A 6 6.41 21.25 -18.28
N LYS A 7 6.50 21.68 -17.02
CA LYS A 7 7.75 22.16 -16.44
C LYS A 7 8.58 20.97 -15.92
N PRO A 8 9.84 20.83 -16.35
CA PRO A 8 10.75 19.85 -15.76
C PRO A 8 10.95 20.12 -14.26
N ILE A 9 10.70 19.11 -13.43
CA ILE A 9 10.88 19.18 -11.98
C ILE A 9 12.16 18.45 -11.60
N LEU A 10 13.03 19.14 -10.88
CA LEU A 10 14.30 18.59 -10.43
C LEU A 10 14.05 17.47 -9.40
N LEU A 11 14.65 16.29 -9.58
CA LEU A 11 14.46 15.16 -8.65
C LEU A 11 14.91 15.50 -7.22
N LYS A 12 15.91 16.37 -7.07
CA LYS A 12 16.35 16.86 -5.76
C LYS A 12 15.24 17.66 -5.07
N GLN A 13 14.62 18.59 -5.79
CA GLN A 13 13.50 19.38 -5.26
C GLN A 13 12.35 18.47 -4.85
N LEU A 14 11.97 17.51 -5.70
CA LEU A 14 10.92 16.53 -5.39
C LEU A 14 11.26 15.68 -4.17
N ALA A 15 12.54 15.33 -3.99
CA ALA A 15 12.99 14.58 -2.83
C ALA A 15 12.89 15.40 -1.53
N ASP A 16 13.31 16.66 -1.58
CA ASP A 16 13.23 17.61 -0.45
C ASP A 16 11.75 17.85 -0.07
N ASP A 17 10.88 18.08 -1.06
CA ASP A 17 9.44 18.29 -0.86
C ASP A 17 8.75 17.08 -0.21
N LEU A 18 9.21 15.88 -0.52
CA LEU A 18 8.68 14.64 0.04
C LEU A 18 9.44 14.18 1.30
N GLY A 19 10.51 14.86 1.74
CA GLY A 19 11.31 14.44 2.90
C GLY A 19 12.05 13.11 2.71
N PHE A 20 12.47 12.79 1.49
CA PHE A 20 13.25 11.59 1.16
C PHE A 20 14.66 11.94 0.69
N HIS A 21 15.56 10.97 0.75
CA HIS A 21 16.86 11.09 0.09
C HIS A 21 16.69 11.00 -1.45
N PRO A 22 17.42 11.82 -2.26
CA PRO A 22 17.28 11.82 -3.72
C PRO A 22 17.47 10.46 -4.40
N SER A 23 18.38 9.62 -3.88
CA SER A 23 18.59 8.27 -4.41
C SER A 23 17.38 7.34 -4.18
N SER A 24 16.65 7.52 -3.08
CA SER A 24 15.44 6.76 -2.77
C SER A 24 14.30 7.17 -3.68
N VAL A 25 14.10 8.49 -3.88
CA VAL A 25 13.11 9.03 -4.82
C VAL A 25 13.38 8.53 -6.24
N ARG A 26 14.64 8.56 -6.71
CA ARG A 26 15.00 8.03 -8.03
C ARG A 26 14.62 6.55 -8.18
N LYS A 27 14.95 5.70 -7.18
CA LYS A 27 14.58 4.28 -7.20
C LYS A 27 13.06 4.08 -7.22
N ALA A 28 12.33 4.88 -6.44
CA ALA A 28 10.88 4.84 -6.34
C ALA A 28 10.17 5.24 -7.66
N ILE A 29 10.68 6.27 -8.34
CA ILE A 29 10.21 6.73 -9.65
C ILE A 29 10.39 5.62 -10.69
N VAL A 30 11.61 5.09 -10.83
CA VAL A 30 11.92 4.03 -11.81
C VAL A 30 11.10 2.77 -11.55
N ARG A 31 10.93 2.39 -10.28
CA ARG A 31 10.12 1.23 -9.90
C ARG A 31 8.67 1.36 -10.36
N ARG A 32 8.12 2.58 -10.32
CA ARG A 32 6.75 2.90 -10.75
C ARG A 32 6.61 3.10 -12.27
N GLY A 33 7.65 2.76 -13.05
CA GLY A 33 7.62 2.86 -14.51
C GLY A 33 7.80 4.28 -15.05
N LEU A 34 8.09 5.26 -14.19
CA LEU A 34 8.37 6.63 -14.60
C LEU A 34 9.84 6.77 -15.01
N VAL A 35 10.10 7.60 -16.03
CA VAL A 35 11.43 7.74 -16.63
C VAL A 35 12.01 9.13 -16.34
N PRO A 36 13.00 9.25 -15.44
CA PRO A 36 13.75 10.48 -15.26
C PRO A 36 14.56 10.81 -16.53
N PHE A 37 14.68 12.09 -16.86
CA PHE A 37 15.47 12.57 -18.00
C PHE A 37 16.47 13.65 -17.57
N ARG A 38 17.38 14.01 -18.49
CA ARG A 38 18.32 15.12 -18.32
C ARG A 38 18.00 16.20 -19.35
N LEU A 39 18.26 17.46 -19.00
CA LEU A 39 18.15 18.58 -19.95
C LEU A 39 19.37 18.69 -20.87
N SER A 40 20.47 18.03 -20.55
CA SER A 40 21.64 17.90 -21.42
C SER A 40 22.36 16.55 -21.20
N ASP A 41 23.14 16.13 -22.19
CA ASP A 41 23.82 14.82 -22.20
C ASP A 41 25.15 14.79 -21.44
N GLU A 42 25.54 15.89 -20.80
CA GLU A 42 26.77 15.97 -20.02
C GLU A 42 26.75 15.01 -18.80
N PRO A 43 27.90 14.41 -18.45
CA PRO A 43 28.01 13.62 -17.23
C PRO A 43 27.73 14.48 -15.98
N ASN A 44 27.21 13.86 -14.93
CA ASN A 44 26.87 14.49 -13.64
C ASN A 44 25.76 15.55 -13.65
N LYS A 45 24.99 15.67 -14.73
CA LYS A 45 23.83 16.58 -14.74
C LYS A 45 22.69 16.06 -13.88
N PRO A 46 21.93 16.99 -13.27
CA PRO A 46 20.74 16.64 -12.49
C PRO A 46 19.71 15.90 -13.34
N LEU A 47 18.95 15.03 -12.66
CA LEU A 47 17.81 14.35 -13.25
C LEU A 47 16.54 15.16 -12.99
N TYR A 48 15.66 15.14 -13.97
CA TYR A 48 14.37 15.79 -13.96
C TYR A 48 13.26 14.77 -14.22
N LEU A 49 12.05 15.13 -13.84
CA LEU A 49 10.82 14.44 -14.17
C LEU A 49 9.86 15.44 -14.82
N LYS A 50 8.93 14.98 -15.68
CA LYS A 50 7.91 15.87 -16.23
C LYS A 50 7.02 16.35 -15.10
N GLY A 51 6.46 17.55 -15.19
CA GLY A 51 5.62 18.09 -14.14
C GLY A 51 4.39 17.23 -13.84
N SER A 52 3.73 16.74 -14.90
CA SER A 52 2.61 15.78 -14.78
C SER A 52 3.00 14.51 -14.02
N ASP A 53 4.17 13.95 -14.33
CA ASP A 53 4.67 12.71 -13.74
C ASP A 53 5.11 12.93 -12.29
N ALA A 54 5.69 14.10 -11.98
CA ALA A 54 6.07 14.50 -10.63
C ALA A 54 4.85 14.68 -9.73
N GLU A 55 3.79 15.31 -10.24
CA GLU A 55 2.52 15.47 -9.54
C GLU A 55 1.84 14.12 -9.29
N ALA A 56 1.80 13.25 -10.30
CA ALA A 56 1.26 11.89 -10.17
C ALA A 56 2.04 11.07 -9.14
N PHE A 57 3.37 11.12 -9.18
CA PHE A 57 4.24 10.45 -8.21
C PHE A 57 4.02 10.97 -6.80
N LYS A 58 3.92 12.29 -6.62
CA LYS A 58 3.65 12.92 -5.32
C LYS A 58 2.33 12.44 -4.73
N LYS A 59 1.24 12.50 -5.50
CA LYS A 59 -0.08 12.01 -5.07
C LYS A 59 -0.06 10.54 -4.68
N GLN A 60 0.72 9.71 -5.39
CA GLN A 60 0.89 8.31 -5.03
C GLN A 60 1.61 8.15 -3.68
N ILE A 61 2.73 8.85 -3.47
CA ILE A 61 3.48 8.80 -2.21
C ILE A 61 2.64 9.29 -1.03
N GLU A 62 1.85 10.35 -1.22
CA GLU A 62 0.93 10.86 -0.19
C GLU A 62 -0.14 9.82 0.13
N SER A 63 -0.80 9.25 -0.88
CA SER A 63 -1.76 8.14 -0.69
C SER A 63 -1.14 6.93 0.02
N GLU A 64 0.13 6.62 -0.21
CA GLU A 64 0.85 5.53 0.47
C GLU A 64 1.13 5.81 1.94
N ARG A 65 1.31 7.08 2.33
CA ARG A 65 1.41 7.48 3.74
C ARG A 65 0.09 7.26 4.46
N ASP A 66 -1.02 7.51 3.77
CA ASP A 66 -2.37 7.33 4.32
C ASP A 66 -2.76 5.84 4.46
N ASN A 67 -2.09 4.93 3.74
CA ASN A 67 -2.28 3.47 3.84
C ASN A 67 -1.61 2.85 5.09
N THR A 68 -1.42 3.64 6.15
CA THR A 68 -0.81 3.19 7.40
C THR A 68 -1.86 2.53 8.29
N PHE A 69 -1.55 1.32 8.77
CA PHE A 69 -2.41 0.61 9.71
C PHE A 69 -2.32 1.27 11.09
N HIS A 70 -3.35 2.02 11.46
CA HIS A 70 -3.50 2.58 12.80
C HIS A 70 -4.45 1.70 13.61
N PRO A 71 -3.96 0.83 14.51
CA PRO A 71 -4.83 0.16 15.45
C PRO A 71 -5.51 1.22 16.33
N HIS A 72 -6.83 1.08 16.50
CA HIS A 72 -7.65 2.05 17.23
C HIS A 72 -7.07 2.35 18.63
N PRO A 73 -6.77 3.61 18.98
CA PRO A 73 -6.23 3.97 20.28
C PRO A 73 -7.33 3.76 21.33
N GLY A 74 -7.19 2.68 22.09
CA GLY A 74 -8.14 2.30 23.15
C GLY A 74 -8.54 0.83 23.16
N ARG A 75 -8.24 0.04 22.11
CA ARG A 75 -8.63 -1.38 22.09
C ARG A 75 -7.52 -2.42 21.94
N LEU A 76 -6.31 -2.07 21.53
CA LEU A 76 -5.26 -3.07 21.31
C LEU A 76 -3.88 -2.51 21.66
N ALA A 77 -3.52 -2.54 22.95
CA ALA A 77 -2.12 -2.65 23.36
C ALA A 77 -1.56 -4.08 23.14
N GLY A 78 -2.34 -4.96 22.50
CA GLY A 78 -2.01 -6.36 22.23
C GLY A 78 -1.84 -6.65 20.74
N ARG A 79 -1.17 -7.77 20.45
CA ARG A 79 -0.94 -8.29 19.09
C ARG A 79 -2.28 -8.47 18.38
N VAL A 80 -2.40 -7.91 17.17
CA VAL A 80 -3.62 -8.05 16.35
C VAL A 80 -3.46 -9.27 15.47
N SER A 81 -4.22 -10.32 15.77
CA SER A 81 -4.25 -11.54 14.97
C SER A 81 -5.42 -11.54 13.99
N GLY A 82 -5.21 -12.10 12.80
CA GLY A 82 -6.27 -12.20 11.82
C GLY A 82 -5.80 -12.51 10.41
N VAL A 83 -6.78 -12.77 9.55
CA VAL A 83 -6.58 -12.97 8.12
C VAL A 83 -6.50 -11.61 7.46
N TYR A 84 -5.54 -11.43 6.57
CA TYR A 84 -5.34 -10.20 5.81
C TYR A 84 -5.51 -10.44 4.31
N PHE A 85 -5.95 -9.40 3.62
CA PHE A 85 -6.04 -9.31 2.16
C PHE A 85 -5.36 -7.99 1.77
N ILE A 86 -4.14 -8.10 1.25
CA ILE A 86 -3.27 -6.98 0.92
C ILE A 86 -3.07 -6.93 -0.58
N GLU A 87 -3.39 -5.81 -1.20
CA GLU A 87 -3.01 -5.53 -2.59
C GLU A 87 -1.50 -5.28 -2.65
N VAL A 88 -0.83 -6.11 -3.46
CA VAL A 88 0.57 -5.98 -3.80
C VAL A 88 0.64 -5.24 -5.13
N PRO A 89 1.21 -4.02 -5.16
CA PRO A 89 1.33 -3.27 -6.40
C PRO A 89 2.13 -4.06 -7.42
N SER A 90 1.58 -4.15 -8.62
CA SER A 90 2.26 -4.75 -9.77
C SER A 90 2.46 -3.69 -10.83
N TYR A 91 3.72 -3.44 -11.17
CA TYR A 91 4.08 -2.42 -12.16
C TYR A 91 3.92 -2.90 -13.61
N ASP A 92 3.45 -4.14 -13.80
CA ASP A 92 3.03 -4.72 -15.08
C ASP A 92 1.51 -4.62 -15.31
N GLY A 93 0.77 -3.96 -14.40
CA GLY A 93 -0.68 -3.79 -14.48
C GLY A 93 -1.50 -4.96 -13.93
N ALA A 94 -0.88 -6.05 -13.48
CA ALA A 94 -1.61 -7.16 -12.86
C ALA A 94 -2.12 -6.81 -11.45
N VAL A 95 -3.32 -7.29 -11.09
CA VAL A 95 -3.85 -7.11 -9.73
C VAL A 95 -3.42 -8.30 -8.88
N ARG A 96 -2.39 -8.09 -8.06
CA ARG A 96 -1.83 -9.11 -7.17
C ARG A 96 -2.27 -8.87 -5.74
N ILE A 97 -2.73 -9.93 -5.08
CA ILE A 97 -3.17 -9.87 -3.70
C ILE A 97 -2.42 -10.92 -2.89
N LYS A 98 -1.88 -10.48 -1.75
CA LYS A 98 -1.35 -11.36 -0.72
C LYS A 98 -2.42 -11.66 0.32
N ILE A 99 -2.71 -12.94 0.52
CA ILE A 99 -3.68 -13.44 1.50
C ILE A 99 -2.94 -14.34 2.47
N GLY A 100 -3.12 -14.10 3.77
CA GLY A 100 -2.55 -14.96 4.80
C GLY A 100 -3.09 -14.62 6.17
N TRP A 101 -2.56 -15.29 7.20
CA TRP A 101 -2.90 -15.02 8.60
C TRP A 101 -1.67 -14.71 9.43
N SER A 102 -1.80 -13.84 10.43
CA SER A 102 -0.72 -13.51 11.35
C SER A 102 -1.22 -13.45 12.78
N GLU A 103 -0.37 -13.83 13.74
CA GLU A 103 -0.56 -13.55 15.17
C GLU A 103 -0.29 -12.09 15.53
N ASN A 104 0.58 -11.42 14.76
CA ASN A 104 0.96 -10.02 14.94
C ASN A 104 0.98 -9.32 13.57
N PHE A 105 -0.22 -8.96 13.11
CA PHE A 105 -0.40 -8.36 11.80
C PHE A 105 0.37 -7.04 11.66
N THR A 106 0.42 -6.20 12.69
CA THR A 106 1.12 -4.91 12.66
C THR A 106 2.61 -5.08 12.35
N GLU A 107 3.29 -5.97 13.05
CA GLU A 107 4.73 -6.24 12.84
C GLU A 107 4.99 -6.88 11.48
N ARG A 108 4.12 -7.82 11.07
CA ARG A 108 4.23 -8.47 9.77
C ARG A 108 4.01 -7.47 8.62
N TYR A 109 3.01 -6.60 8.73
CA TYR A 109 2.73 -5.57 7.74
C TYR A 109 3.87 -4.56 7.65
N ALA A 110 4.42 -4.11 8.79
CA ALA A 110 5.60 -3.25 8.81
C ALA A 110 6.79 -3.90 8.10
N THR A 111 7.04 -5.19 8.35
CA THR A 111 8.07 -5.97 7.66
C THR A 111 7.85 -5.97 6.14
N TYR A 112 6.61 -6.22 5.68
CA TYR A 112 6.31 -6.20 4.24
C TYR A 112 6.51 -4.82 3.62
N ARG A 113 6.17 -3.74 4.34
CA ARG A 113 6.38 -2.36 3.87
C ARG A 113 7.86 -2.00 3.68
N THR A 114 8.79 -2.67 4.37
CA THR A 114 10.23 -2.47 4.12
C THR A 114 10.65 -2.90 2.71
N ILE A 115 9.93 -3.87 2.13
CA ILE A 115 10.19 -4.42 0.80
C ILE A 115 9.33 -3.68 -0.24
N VAL A 116 8.03 -3.58 0.04
CA VAL A 116 7.01 -3.00 -0.84
C VAL A 116 6.28 -1.89 -0.08
N PRO A 117 6.76 -0.63 -0.15
CA PRO A 117 6.26 0.47 0.68
C PRO A 117 4.82 0.89 0.35
N ASP A 118 4.36 0.53 -0.84
CA ASP A 118 3.11 0.88 -1.50
C ASP A 118 2.03 -0.21 -1.39
N LEU A 119 2.19 -1.16 -0.44
CA LEU A 119 1.16 -2.13 -0.11
C LEU A 119 -0.11 -1.44 0.39
N ARG A 120 -1.27 -2.03 0.05
CA ARG A 120 -2.58 -1.53 0.48
C ARG A 120 -3.38 -2.63 1.13
N ILE A 121 -3.79 -2.42 2.37
CA ILE A 121 -4.70 -3.34 3.06
C ILE A 121 -6.11 -3.11 2.50
N LYS A 122 -6.74 -4.16 1.97
CA LYS A 122 -8.13 -4.10 1.48
C LYS A 122 -9.11 -4.87 2.36
N GLY A 123 -8.62 -5.92 3.03
CA GLY A 123 -9.41 -6.70 3.97
C GLY A 123 -8.59 -7.14 5.17
N PHE A 124 -9.23 -7.17 6.33
CA PHE A 124 -8.68 -7.72 7.56
C PHE A 124 -9.83 -8.28 8.40
N TRP A 125 -9.74 -9.56 8.72
CA TRP A 125 -10.73 -10.27 9.54
C TRP A 125 -10.03 -10.73 10.83
N PRO A 126 -10.23 -10.01 11.95
CA PRO A 126 -9.61 -10.36 13.21
C PRO A 126 -10.06 -11.75 13.66
N THR A 127 -9.09 -12.62 13.95
CA THR A 127 -9.35 -13.96 14.46
C THR A 127 -8.08 -14.57 15.06
N SER A 128 -8.24 -15.28 16.19
CA SER A 128 -7.19 -16.11 16.79
C SER A 128 -6.89 -17.37 15.98
N ASP A 129 -7.77 -17.72 15.05
CA ASP A 129 -7.80 -19.04 14.46
C ASP A 129 -7.04 -19.10 13.14
N ALA A 130 -5.83 -19.65 13.18
CA ALA A 130 -4.98 -19.81 12.00
C ALA A 130 -5.62 -20.67 10.89
N TRP A 131 -6.58 -21.56 11.22
CA TRP A 131 -7.28 -22.35 10.22
C TRP A 131 -8.08 -21.49 9.23
N SER A 132 -8.48 -20.27 9.64
CA SER A 132 -9.19 -19.28 8.82
C SER A 132 -8.39 -18.90 7.57
N GLU A 133 -7.06 -18.96 7.64
CA GLU A 133 -6.17 -18.79 6.49
C GLU A 133 -6.48 -19.79 5.37
N ARG A 134 -6.57 -21.07 5.73
CA ARG A 134 -6.82 -22.15 4.75
C ARG A 134 -8.17 -21.97 4.07
N ALA A 135 -9.17 -21.46 4.78
CA ALA A 135 -10.48 -21.16 4.21
C ALA A 135 -10.38 -20.01 3.20
N ALA A 136 -9.68 -18.93 3.54
CA ALA A 136 -9.45 -17.81 2.61
C ALA A 136 -8.63 -18.21 1.39
N LEU A 137 -7.54 -18.97 1.57
CA LEU A 137 -6.71 -19.46 0.47
C LEU A 137 -7.50 -20.34 -0.50
N LYS A 138 -8.32 -21.28 0.04
CA LYS A 138 -9.19 -22.10 -0.81
C LYS A 138 -10.21 -21.26 -1.58
N CYS A 139 -10.83 -20.27 -0.93
CA CYS A 139 -11.75 -19.36 -1.61
C CYS A 139 -11.05 -18.59 -2.74
N ALA A 140 -9.85 -18.08 -2.49
CA ALA A 140 -9.03 -17.38 -3.48
C ALA A 140 -8.66 -18.25 -4.68
N GLU A 141 -8.33 -19.53 -4.47
CA GLU A 141 -8.02 -20.48 -5.54
C GLU A 141 -9.19 -20.71 -6.51
N HIS A 142 -10.43 -20.54 -6.06
CA HIS A 142 -11.60 -20.73 -6.92
C HIS A 142 -11.89 -19.54 -7.84
N ILE A 143 -11.39 -18.35 -7.49
CA ILE A 143 -11.73 -17.09 -8.15
C ILE A 143 -10.52 -16.39 -8.78
N GLY A 144 -9.31 -16.89 -8.55
CA GLY A 144 -8.08 -16.31 -9.06
C GLY A 144 -6.97 -17.33 -9.31
N ARG A 145 -5.87 -16.84 -9.88
CA ARG A 145 -4.70 -17.63 -10.22
C ARG A 145 -3.68 -17.53 -9.08
N ARG A 146 -3.34 -18.67 -8.47
CA ARG A 146 -2.27 -18.72 -7.47
C ARG A 146 -0.90 -18.55 -8.15
N LEU A 147 -0.14 -17.54 -7.73
CA LEU A 147 1.23 -17.28 -8.20
C LEU A 147 2.27 -17.86 -7.24
N HIS A 148 1.97 -17.85 -5.94
CA HIS A 148 2.81 -18.41 -4.88
C HIS A 148 1.93 -18.86 -3.69
N HIS A 149 2.55 -19.41 -2.63
CA HIS A 149 1.88 -19.86 -1.42
C HIS A 149 0.77 -18.93 -0.91
N GLU A 150 1.01 -17.62 -0.87
CA GLU A 150 0.05 -16.64 -0.34
C GLU A 150 -0.24 -15.52 -1.33
N LEU A 151 0.22 -15.64 -2.58
CA LEU A 151 0.14 -14.60 -3.59
C LEU A 151 -0.76 -15.07 -4.74
N PHE A 152 -1.78 -14.28 -5.02
CA PHE A 152 -2.78 -14.56 -6.04
C PHE A 152 -2.88 -13.39 -7.01
N GLU A 153 -3.27 -13.71 -8.23
CA GLU A 153 -3.63 -12.75 -9.26
C GLU A 153 -5.12 -12.89 -9.55
N PHE A 154 -5.82 -11.76 -9.55
CA PHE A 154 -7.26 -11.70 -9.84
C PHE A 154 -7.51 -10.80 -11.04
N ALA A 155 -8.54 -11.13 -11.83
CA ALA A 155 -9.06 -10.21 -12.83
C ALA A 155 -9.77 -9.01 -12.17
N ASP A 156 -10.38 -9.25 -11.01
CA ASP A 156 -11.12 -8.25 -10.23
C ASP A 156 -10.84 -8.49 -8.73
N SER A 157 -10.07 -7.60 -8.10
CA SER A 157 -9.79 -7.68 -6.66
C SER A 157 -10.98 -7.36 -5.78
N GLN A 158 -11.91 -6.54 -6.25
CA GLN A 158 -13.08 -6.14 -5.48
C GLN A 158 -14.03 -7.34 -5.33
N LYS A 159 -14.29 -8.05 -6.43
CA LYS A 159 -15.06 -9.30 -6.39
C LYS A 159 -14.40 -10.37 -5.52
N ALA A 160 -13.06 -10.44 -5.53
CA ALA A 160 -12.32 -11.35 -4.67
C ALA A 160 -12.45 -10.98 -3.18
N LEU A 161 -12.37 -9.69 -2.85
CA LEU A 161 -12.58 -9.17 -1.50
C LEU A 161 -14.01 -9.46 -1.01
N GLU A 162 -15.02 -9.28 -1.86
CA GLU A 162 -16.42 -9.58 -1.58
C GLU A 162 -16.62 -11.08 -1.29
N SER A 163 -16.09 -11.95 -2.14
CA SER A 163 -16.21 -13.40 -1.98
C SER A 163 -15.62 -13.90 -0.65
N ILE A 164 -14.45 -13.36 -0.27
CA ILE A 164 -13.80 -13.69 1.01
C ILE A 164 -14.55 -13.05 2.18
N SER A 165 -15.07 -11.83 2.01
CA SER A 165 -15.91 -11.18 3.03
C SER A 165 -17.18 -11.98 3.32
N GLU A 166 -17.85 -12.51 2.29
CA GLU A 166 -19.03 -13.36 2.42
C GLU A 166 -18.71 -14.68 3.12
N LEU A 167 -17.57 -15.32 2.79
CA LEU A 167 -17.09 -16.51 3.49
C LEU A 167 -16.94 -16.23 4.99
N PHE A 168 -16.26 -15.14 5.35
CA PHE A 168 -16.01 -14.81 6.74
C PHE A 168 -17.25 -14.33 7.48
N ALA A 169 -18.18 -13.66 6.80
CA ALA A 169 -19.48 -13.29 7.37
C ALA A 169 -20.28 -14.54 7.78
N LYS A 170 -20.27 -15.61 6.97
CA LYS A 170 -20.91 -16.91 7.31
C LYS A 170 -20.27 -17.58 8.54
N LEU A 171 -19.04 -17.22 8.86
CA LEU A 171 -18.29 -17.68 10.02
C LEU A 171 -18.38 -16.71 11.21
N GLY A 172 -19.19 -15.65 11.13
CA GLY A 172 -19.36 -14.66 12.20
C GLY A 172 -18.23 -13.65 12.33
N MET A 173 -17.34 -13.56 11.33
CA MET A 173 -16.22 -12.59 11.30
C MET A 173 -16.58 -11.36 10.46
N GLN A 174 -16.12 -10.18 10.90
CA GLN A 174 -16.34 -8.92 10.20
C GLN A 174 -15.03 -8.38 9.61
N ASN A 175 -15.10 -7.83 8.40
CA ASN A 175 -13.99 -7.07 7.82
C ASN A 175 -13.84 -5.74 8.58
N LYS A 176 -12.63 -5.43 9.05
CA LYS A 176 -12.34 -4.25 9.87
C LYS A 176 -11.55 -3.15 9.18
N VAL A 177 -11.30 -3.24 7.87
CA VAL A 177 -10.48 -2.24 7.16
C VAL A 177 -11.13 -0.86 7.10
N PHE A 178 -12.46 -0.76 7.18
CA PHE A 178 -13.18 0.52 7.21
C PHE A 178 -13.15 1.23 8.58
N ASP A 179 -12.79 0.53 9.67
CA ASP A 179 -12.67 1.10 11.01
C ASP A 179 -11.24 1.63 11.31
N ILE A 180 -10.32 1.50 10.34
CA ILE A 180 -8.95 2.04 10.40
C ILE A 180 -9.01 3.51 10.00
N VAL A 181 -9.35 4.36 10.97
CA VAL A 181 -9.48 5.80 10.77
C VAL A 181 -8.14 6.39 10.34
N ILE A 182 -8.14 6.98 9.14
CA ILE A 182 -7.17 7.97 8.68
C ILE A 182 -7.32 9.17 9.62
N ARG A 183 -6.47 9.29 10.64
CA ARG A 183 -6.34 10.55 11.36
C ARG A 183 -5.52 11.48 10.47
N ASN A 184 -6.20 12.42 9.83
CA ASN A 184 -5.56 13.69 9.49
C ASN A 184 -5.27 14.36 10.83
N ASP A 185 -4.02 14.28 11.30
CA ASP A 185 -3.55 15.12 12.39
C ASP A 185 -3.48 16.56 11.86
N THR A 186 -4.62 17.22 11.87
CA THR A 186 -4.73 18.66 11.62
C THR A 186 -5.71 19.21 12.65
N GLU A 187 -5.31 19.18 13.92
CA GLU A 187 -5.81 20.06 14.98
C GLU A 187 -5.05 19.78 16.29
N GLN A 188 -3.81 20.29 16.37
CA GLN A 188 -3.22 20.70 17.64
C GLN A 188 -2.51 22.03 17.41
N THR A 189 -3.28 23.12 17.43
CA THR A 189 -2.84 24.45 17.85
C THR A 189 -4.06 25.38 17.93
N ALA A 190 -4.81 25.28 19.01
CA ALA A 190 -5.49 26.42 19.63
C ALA A 190 -6.09 25.96 20.96
N GLU A 191 -6.04 26.86 21.95
CA GLU A 191 -6.63 26.78 23.30
C GLU A 191 -5.81 25.93 24.30
N THR A 192 -5.18 26.48 25.35
CA THR A 192 -5.27 27.80 26.00
C THR A 192 -3.94 28.09 26.71
#